data_AF-A0A8K0JI31-F1
#
_entry.id   AF-A0A8K0JI31-F1
#
_cell.length_a   1.000
_cell.length_b   1.000
_cell.length_c   1.000
_cell.angle_alpha   90.00
_cell.angle_beta   90.00
_cell.angle_gamma   90.00
#
_symmetry.space_group_name_H-M   'P 1'
#
loop_
_entity.id
_entity.type
_entity.pdbx_description
1 polymer ?
#
loop_
_entity_poly.entity_id
_entity_poly.type
_entity_poly.pdbx_seq_one_letter_code
_entity_poly.pdbx_strand_id
1 'polypeptide(L)'
;MSSAGLSVSPADSTSSLDINDAIFCEHGKEVCEACAFDAREENDSFFGLDPIERRPLQVPAYTKNAKDGSIQCKKHSSDHCSTCFGWKKQLQKIHKDTERKAKEKAKEPVSILHQ
;
A
#
# COMPACT_ATOMS: atom_id res chain seq x y z
N MET A 1 -36.25 11.15 27.28
CA MET A 1 -36.11 10.66 25.90
C MET A 1 -35.11 11.55 25.19
N SER A 2 -33.96 10.96 24.83
CA SER A 2 -33.07 11.33 23.73
C SER A 2 -31.71 10.69 24.01
N SER A 3 -31.55 9.50 23.46
CA SER A 3 -30.33 8.71 23.46
C SER A 3 -29.20 9.50 22.82
N ALA A 4 -28.14 9.79 23.57
CA ALA A 4 -26.87 10.19 22.97
C ALA A 4 -26.20 8.91 22.47
N GLY A 5 -26.11 8.79 21.15
CA GLY A 5 -25.59 7.63 20.45
C GLY A 5 -24.20 7.26 20.91
N LEU A 6 -23.98 5.97 21.07
CA LEU A 6 -22.66 5.39 21.22
C LEU A 6 -21.82 5.85 20.02
N SER A 7 -20.82 6.69 20.29
CA SER A 7 -19.73 6.93 19.36
C SER A 7 -18.94 5.64 19.26
N VAL A 8 -19.41 4.71 18.44
CA VAL A 8 -18.56 3.64 17.91
C VAL A 8 -17.54 4.33 17.01
N SER A 9 -16.40 4.69 17.58
CA SER A 9 -15.21 4.89 16.78
C SER A 9 -15.01 3.57 16.01
N PRO A 10 -15.02 3.53 14.67
CA PRO A 10 -14.61 2.33 13.95
C PRO A 10 -13.07 2.25 14.02
N ALA A 11 -12.54 2.15 15.23
CA ALA A 11 -11.27 1.51 15.51
C ALA A 11 -11.60 0.06 15.87
N ASP A 12 -12.39 -0.60 15.02
CA ASP A 12 -12.62 -2.04 15.11
C ASP A 12 -11.38 -2.71 14.54
N SER A 13 -10.35 -2.79 15.38
CA SER A 13 -9.16 -3.63 15.32
C SER A 13 -8.83 -4.25 13.95
N THR A 14 -8.62 -3.45 12.91
CA THR A 14 -8.08 -3.96 11.64
C THR A 14 -6.62 -4.28 11.90
N SER A 15 -6.31 -5.53 12.25
CA SER A 15 -4.95 -6.01 12.48
C SER A 15 -4.10 -5.66 11.25
N SER A 16 -3.19 -4.70 11.36
CA SER A 16 -2.24 -4.43 10.29
C SER A 16 -1.19 -5.55 10.23
N LEU A 17 -0.73 -5.88 9.02
CA LEU A 17 0.38 -6.77 8.78
C LEU A 17 1.62 -5.93 8.48
N ASP A 18 2.60 -6.04 9.35
CA ASP A 18 3.94 -5.50 9.12
C ASP A 18 4.76 -6.54 8.35
N ILE A 19 5.09 -6.23 7.10
CA ILE A 19 5.88 -7.09 6.23
C ILE A 19 7.11 -6.29 5.83
N ASN A 20 8.30 -6.67 6.32
CA ASN A 20 9.56 -6.01 5.96
C ASN A 20 9.49 -4.47 6.05
N ASP A 21 8.96 -3.99 7.18
CA ASP A 21 8.82 -2.57 7.50
C ASP A 21 7.80 -1.79 6.64
N ALA A 22 6.94 -2.47 5.89
CA ALA A 22 5.77 -1.86 5.26
C ALA A 22 4.48 -2.43 5.84
N ILE A 23 3.47 -1.58 5.94
CA ILE A 23 2.18 -1.85 6.56
C ILE A 23 1.15 -2.21 5.48
N PHE A 24 0.42 -3.28 5.73
CA PHE A 24 -0.67 -3.76 4.88
C PHE A 24 -1.88 -4.15 5.75
N CYS A 25 -3.06 -4.28 5.17
CA CYS A 25 -4.18 -4.91 5.86
C CYS A 25 -4.01 -6.44 5.89
N GLU A 26 -4.86 -7.17 6.64
CA GLU A 26 -4.82 -8.64 6.73
C GLU A 26 -4.98 -9.38 5.39
N HIS A 27 -5.57 -8.72 4.39
CA HIS A 27 -5.66 -9.23 3.03
C HIS A 27 -4.36 -9.10 2.22
N GLY A 28 -3.30 -8.54 2.81
CA GLY A 28 -2.03 -8.27 2.12
C GLY A 28 -2.15 -7.17 1.08
N LYS A 29 -3.00 -6.17 1.34
CA LYS A 29 -3.20 -5.01 0.46
C LYS A 29 -2.86 -3.73 1.22
N GLU A 30 -2.11 -2.86 0.56
CA GLU A 30 -1.79 -1.55 1.12
C GLU A 30 -2.97 -0.58 1.01
N VAL A 31 -3.75 -0.73 -0.07
CA VAL A 31 -5.05 -0.07 -0.25
C VAL A 31 -6.11 -1.14 -0.38
N CYS A 32 -7.06 -1.15 0.55
CA CYS A 32 -8.11 -2.16 0.63
C CYS A 32 -9.45 -1.50 0.91
N GLU A 33 -10.29 -1.40 -0.12
CA GLU A 33 -11.65 -0.84 -0.02
C GLU A 33 -12.52 -1.64 0.97
N ALA A 34 -12.37 -2.96 1.01
CA ALA A 34 -13.12 -3.82 1.93
C ALA A 34 -12.80 -3.53 3.41
N CYS A 35 -11.57 -3.11 3.70
CA CYS A 35 -11.13 -2.74 5.06
C CYS A 35 -11.19 -1.23 5.31
N ALA A 36 -11.56 -0.42 4.30
CA ALA A 36 -11.32 1.04 4.29
C ALA A 36 -9.90 1.41 4.74
N PHE A 37 -8.90 0.63 4.29
CA PHE A 37 -7.50 0.75 4.70
C PHE A 37 -6.67 1.37 3.57
N ASP A 38 -5.93 2.44 3.86
CA ASP A 38 -4.97 3.06 2.95
C ASP A 38 -3.71 3.44 3.72
N ALA A 39 -2.66 2.64 3.56
CA ALA A 39 -1.36 2.88 4.19
C ALA A 39 -0.32 3.46 3.22
N ARG A 40 -0.74 4.08 2.10
CA ARG A 40 0.22 4.63 1.14
C ARG A 40 1.07 5.72 1.78
N GLU A 41 0.43 6.69 2.41
CA GLU A 41 1.10 7.81 3.07
C GLU A 41 2.04 7.34 4.20
N GLU A 42 1.60 6.39 5.02
CA GLU A 42 2.38 5.78 6.10
C GLU A 42 3.64 5.09 5.55
N ASN A 43 3.48 4.24 4.52
CA ASN A 43 4.60 3.53 3.91
C ASN A 43 5.56 4.48 3.20
N ASP A 44 5.06 5.46 2.44
CA ASP A 44 5.89 6.45 1.75
C ASP A 44 6.72 7.24 2.77
N SER A 45 6.08 7.73 3.84
CA SER A 45 6.74 8.47 4.92
C SER A 45 7.79 7.64 5.64
N PHE A 46 7.48 6.37 5.96
CA PHE A 46 8.41 5.46 6.63
C PHE A 46 9.70 5.23 5.81
N PHE A 47 9.59 5.13 4.49
CA PHE A 47 10.75 4.98 3.61
C PHE A 47 11.40 6.30 3.18
N GLY A 48 10.92 7.44 3.70
CA GLY A 48 11.44 8.77 3.42
C GLY A 48 11.13 9.26 2.01
N LEU A 49 9.96 8.92 1.50
CA LEU A 49 9.45 9.37 0.20
C LEU A 49 8.27 10.32 0.41
N ASP A 50 8.18 11.35 -0.44
CA ASP A 50 7.06 12.28 -0.41
C ASP A 50 5.76 11.58 -0.84
N PRO A 51 4.65 11.70 -0.09
CA PRO A 51 3.37 11.12 -0.49
C PRO A 51 2.91 11.67 -1.84
N ILE A 52 2.65 10.77 -2.79
CA ILE A 52 2.15 11.10 -4.12
C ILE A 52 0.99 10.17 -4.51
N GLU A 53 0.19 10.60 -5.49
CA GLU A 53 -0.84 9.77 -6.13
C GLU A 53 -0.19 8.65 -6.94
N ARG A 54 0.11 7.53 -6.26
CA ARG A 54 0.77 6.36 -6.84
C ARG A 54 -0.04 5.08 -6.65
N ARG A 55 0.25 4.11 -7.52
CA ARG A 55 -0.40 2.79 -7.46
C ARG A 55 -0.06 2.10 -6.12
N PRO A 56 -1.00 1.37 -5.51
CA PRO A 56 -0.74 0.63 -4.29
C PRO A 56 0.31 -0.46 -4.51
N LEU A 57 1.07 -0.76 -3.47
CA LEU A 57 1.88 -1.95 -3.34
C LEU A 57 0.95 -3.17 -3.25
N GLN A 58 1.37 -4.25 -3.87
CA GLN A 58 0.73 -5.54 -3.73
C GLN A 58 1.71 -6.49 -3.06
N VAL A 59 1.25 -7.13 -1.99
CA VAL A 59 2.02 -8.19 -1.35
C VAL A 59 2.01 -9.39 -2.31
N PRO A 60 3.19 -9.90 -2.73
CA PRO A 60 3.25 -11.11 -3.54
C PRO A 60 2.79 -12.31 -2.70
N ALA A 61 2.65 -13.48 -3.33
CA ALA A 61 2.22 -14.67 -2.62
C ALA A 61 3.05 -14.91 -1.34
N TYR A 62 2.36 -14.93 -0.20
CA TYR A 62 2.94 -15.12 1.12
C TYR A 62 2.21 -16.23 1.87
N THR A 63 2.85 -16.71 2.92
CA THR A 63 2.30 -17.67 3.88
C THR A 63 2.35 -17.03 5.26
N LYS A 64 1.23 -17.04 5.99
CA LYS A 64 1.18 -16.60 7.38
C LYS A 64 1.52 -17.77 8.29
N ASN A 65 2.54 -17.62 9.14
CA ASN A 65 2.88 -18.62 10.12
C ASN A 65 1.80 -18.67 11.21
N ALA A 66 1.19 -19.83 11.44
CA ALA A 66 0.10 -19.97 12.41
C ALA A 66 0.56 -19.88 13.88
N LYS A 67 1.86 -20.01 14.15
CA LYS A 67 2.42 -19.96 15.51
C LYS A 67 2.80 -18.55 15.94
N ASP A 68 3.52 -17.83 15.09
CA ASP A 68 4.05 -16.49 15.39
C ASP A 68 3.33 -15.36 14.63
N GLY A 69 2.43 -15.69 13.71
CA GLY A 69 1.78 -14.71 12.83
C GLY A 69 2.70 -14.13 11.75
N SER A 70 4.00 -14.48 11.74
CA SER A 70 4.99 -13.93 10.82
C SER A 70 4.65 -14.24 9.36
N ILE A 71 4.87 -13.26 8.49
CA ILE A 71 4.63 -13.38 7.05
C ILE A 71 5.90 -13.86 6.35
N GLN A 72 5.82 -15.00 5.68
CA GLN A 72 6.92 -15.55 4.90
C GLN A 72 6.62 -15.49 3.41
N CYS A 73 7.59 -15.07 2.60
CA CYS A 73 7.48 -15.10 1.15
C CYS A 73 7.26 -16.54 0.69
N LYS A 74 6.18 -16.81 -0.05
CA LYS A 74 5.85 -18.17 -0.50
C LYS A 74 6.85 -18.73 -1.51
N LYS A 75 7.53 -17.85 -2.26
CA LYS A 75 8.49 -18.23 -3.29
C LYS A 75 9.86 -18.61 -2.72
N HIS A 76 10.32 -17.91 -1.69
CA HIS A 76 11.66 -18.07 -1.13
C HIS A 76 11.67 -18.58 0.32
N SER A 77 10.48 -18.84 0.89
CA SER A 77 10.27 -19.31 2.27
C SER A 77 11.02 -18.49 3.32
N SER A 78 11.08 -17.17 3.12
CA SER A 78 11.83 -16.24 3.96
C SER A 78 10.91 -15.11 4.42
N ASP A 79 10.95 -14.84 5.72
CA ASP A 79 10.29 -13.73 6.41
C ASP A 79 10.92 -12.37 6.04
N HIS A 80 12.24 -12.31 5.82
CA HIS A 80 12.94 -11.11 5.35
C HIS A 80 13.35 -11.17 3.87
N CYS A 81 12.44 -11.58 2.98
CA CYS A 81 12.74 -11.71 1.56
C CYS A 81 12.94 -10.36 0.86
N SER A 82 14.18 -9.87 0.77
CA SER A 82 14.52 -8.58 0.12
C SER A 82 14.19 -8.52 -1.39
N THR A 83 14.05 -9.66 -2.06
CA THR A 83 13.67 -9.73 -3.48
C THR A 83 12.18 -9.46 -3.69
N CYS A 84 11.33 -9.96 -2.79
CA CYS A 84 9.87 -9.88 -2.93
C CYS A 84 9.26 -8.78 -2.05
N PHE A 85 9.83 -8.57 -0.87
CA PHE A 85 9.41 -7.58 0.13
C PHE A 85 10.37 -6.39 0.19
N GLY A 86 11.12 -6.13 -0.89
CA GLY A 86 11.99 -4.95 -1.01
C GLY A 86 11.20 -3.67 -1.27
N TRP A 87 10.32 -3.28 -0.36
CA TRP A 87 9.31 -2.23 -0.56
C TRP A 87 9.92 -0.88 -0.90
N LYS A 88 10.99 -0.47 -0.21
CA LYS A 88 11.72 0.76 -0.52
C LYS A 88 12.09 0.89 -2.00
N LYS A 89 12.67 -0.17 -2.59
CA LYS A 89 13.05 -0.18 -4.01
C LYS A 89 11.83 -0.16 -4.92
N GLN A 90 10.75 -0.84 -4.54
CA GLN A 90 9.51 -0.85 -5.31
C GLN A 90 8.82 0.52 -5.28
N LEU A 91 8.74 1.17 -4.12
CA LEU A 91 8.18 2.51 -3.97
C LEU A 91 8.99 3.54 -4.75
N GLN A 92 10.32 3.56 -4.61
CA GLN A 92 11.18 4.43 -5.40
C GLN A 92 10.96 4.27 -6.92
N LYS A 93 10.80 3.02 -7.38
CA LYS A 93 10.52 2.75 -8.79
C LYS A 93 9.13 3.27 -9.18
N ILE A 94 8.12 2.99 -8.37
CA ILE A 94 6.75 3.45 -8.59
C ILE A 94 6.69 4.97 -8.65
N HIS A 95 7.36 5.67 -7.74
CA HIS A 95 7.44 7.12 -7.71
C HIS A 95 8.02 7.68 -9.00
N LYS A 96 9.19 7.17 -9.39
CA LYS A 96 9.83 7.57 -10.64
C LYS A 96 8.95 7.31 -11.86
N ASP A 97 8.24 6.18 -11.90
CA ASP A 97 7.28 5.87 -12.96
C ASP A 97 6.09 6.82 -12.95
N THR A 98 5.54 7.17 -11.78
CA THR A 98 4.44 8.13 -11.61
C THR A 98 4.86 9.53 -12.07
N GLU A 99 6.01 10.02 -11.62
CA GLU A 99 6.55 11.32 -12.04
C GLU A 99 6.80 11.37 -13.55
N ARG A 100 7.35 10.30 -14.13
CA ARG A 100 7.58 10.21 -15.57
C ARG A 100 6.27 10.26 -16.34
N LYS A 101 5.27 9.48 -15.92
CA LYS A 101 3.94 9.47 -16.56
C LYS A 101 3.23 10.83 -16.42
N ALA A 102 3.39 11.51 -15.30
CA ALA A 102 2.86 12.86 -15.12
C ALA A 102 3.49 13.84 -16.14
N LYS A 103 4.80 13.74 -16.35
CA LYS A 103 5.52 14.54 -17.36
C LYS A 103 5.16 14.18 -18.81
N GLU A 104 4.84 12.91 -19.09
CA GLU A 104 4.36 12.48 -20.42
C GLU A 104 2.94 13.00 -20.69
N LYS A 105 2.02 12.90 -19.72
CA LYS A 105 0.66 13.44 -19.83
C LYS A 105 0.63 14.97 -20.01
N ALA A 106 1.55 15.69 -19.36
CA ALA A 106 1.67 17.13 -19.51
C ALA A 106 2.17 17.57 -20.90
N LYS A 107 2.69 16.64 -21.72
CA LYS A 107 3.20 16.90 -23.08
C LYS A 107 2.22 16.53 -24.18
N GLU A 108 1.00 16.07 -23.85
CA GLU A 108 -0.05 15.80 -24.83
C GLU A 108 -0.94 17.06 -24.97
N PRO A 109 -0.67 17.98 -25.91
CA PRO A 109 -1.57 19.08 -26.17
C PRO A 109 -2.86 18.53 -26.78
N VAL A 110 -3.99 18.97 -26.22
CA VAL A 110 -5.33 18.81 -26.77
C VAL A 110 -5.30 19.17 -28.25
N SER A 111 -5.32 18.14 -29.09
CA SER A 111 -5.55 18.28 -30.52
C SER A 111 -6.88 17.59 -30.80
N ILE A 112 -7.73 18.30 -31.55
CA ILE A 112 -9.03 17.90 -32.09
C ILE A 112 -10.24 18.35 -31.24
N LEU A 113 -10.59 19.63 -31.41
CA LEU A 113 -11.98 19.99 -31.72
C LEU A 113 -11.97 20.82 -33.02
N HIS A 114 -12.01 20.10 -34.14
CA HIS A 114 -12.51 20.61 -35.40
C HIS A 114 -13.70 19.73 -35.77
N GLN A 115 -14.90 20.28 -35.64
CA GLN A 115 -16.03 20.18 -36.57
C GLN A 115 -17.18 21.04 -36.05
#